data_AF-A0A517RI70-F1
#
_entry.id   AF-A0A517RI70-F1
#
_cell.length_a   1.000
_cell.length_b   1.000
_cell.length_c   1.000
_cell.angle_alpha   90.00
_cell.angle_beta   90.00
_cell.angle_gamma   90.00
#
_symmetry.space_group_name_H-M   'P 1'
#
loop_
_entity.id
_entity.type
_entity.pdbx_description
1 polymer ?
#
loop_
_entity_poly.entity_id
_entity_poly.type
_entity_poly.pdbx_seq_one_letter_code
_entity_poly.pdbx_strand_id
1 'polypeptide(L)'
;MSETKRSKLIHLSGYVIAFSLMFYVISIGPAAAIVYDPNGPPANPELEEWAHLFYSPLISVAESNGSLEFLFKKYTEFCIEHF
;
A
#
# COMPACT_ATOMS: atom_id res chain seq x y z
N MET A 1 -31.44 -5.24 17.42
CA MET A 1 -30.37 -6.19 17.02
C MET A 1 -29.98 -7.01 18.24
N SER A 2 -29.88 -8.35 18.18
CA SER A 2 -29.52 -9.15 19.35
C SER A 2 -28.06 -8.94 19.75
N GLU A 3 -27.73 -9.09 21.03
CA GLU A 3 -26.36 -8.89 21.54
C GLU A 3 -25.33 -9.76 20.82
N THR A 4 -25.69 -11.00 20.48
CA THR A 4 -24.82 -11.90 19.71
C THR A 4 -24.53 -11.37 18.30
N LYS A 5 -25.52 -10.75 17.64
CA LYS A 5 -25.33 -10.12 16.32
C LYS A 5 -24.43 -8.89 16.42
N ARG A 6 -24.60 -8.08 17.48
CA ARG A 6 -23.76 -6.91 17.75
C ARG A 6 -22.31 -7.30 18.00
N SER A 7 -22.07 -8.31 18.83
CA SER A 7 -20.73 -8.81 19.11
C SER A 7 -20.04 -9.33 17.83
N LYS A 8 -20.73 -10.13 17.00
CA LYS A 8 -20.19 -10.61 15.73
C LYS A 8 -19.83 -9.49 14.76
N LEU A 9 -20.67 -8.46 14.65
CA LEU A 9 -20.39 -7.30 13.81
C LEU A 9 -19.15 -6.54 14.26
N ILE A 10 -18.99 -6.31 15.57
CA ILE A 10 -17.81 -5.63 16.11
C ILE A 10 -16.53 -6.40 15.77
N HIS A 11 -16.52 -7.72 15.98
CA HIS A 11 -15.36 -8.55 15.64
C HIS A 11 -15.06 -8.53 14.14
N LEU A 12 -16.09 -8.66 13.30
CA LEU A 12 -15.93 -8.59 11.85
C LEU A 12 -15.36 -7.24 11.41
N SER A 13 -15.89 -6.13 11.92
CA SER A 13 -15.36 -4.80 11.62
C SER A 13 -13.91 -4.65 12.04
N GLY A 14 -13.53 -5.16 13.21
CA GLY A 14 -12.13 -5.17 13.67
C GLY A 14 -11.22 -5.91 12.69
N TYR A 15 -11.62 -7.11 12.25
CA TYR A 15 -10.85 -7.86 11.26
C TYR A 15 -10.78 -7.14 9.91
N VAL A 16 -11.90 -6.60 9.42
CA VAL A 16 -11.94 -5.87 8.16
C VAL A 16 -10.96 -4.70 8.19
N ILE A 17 -10.95 -3.90 9.25
CA ILE A 17 -10.02 -2.78 9.39
C ILE A 17 -8.58 -3.26 9.38
N ALA A 18 -8.25 -4.30 10.17
CA ALA A 18 -6.90 -4.84 10.23
C ALA A 18 -6.42 -5.37 8.87
N PHE A 19 -7.26 -6.14 8.18
CA PHE A 19 -6.94 -6.67 6.85
C PHE A 19 -6.86 -5.56 5.81
N SER A 20 -7.75 -4.57 5.83
CA SER A 20 -7.70 -3.42 4.91
C SER A 20 -6.40 -2.63 5.05
N LEU A 21 -5.92 -2.40 6.28
CA LEU A 21 -4.63 -1.73 6.51
C LEU A 21 -3.46 -2.57 6.00
N MET A 22 -3.49 -3.89 6.24
CA MET A 22 -2.48 -4.79 5.72
C MET A 22 -2.46 -4.79 4.19
N PHE A 23 -3.62 -4.89 3.55
CA PHE A 23 -3.73 -4.82 2.10
C PHE A 23 -3.26 -3.48 1.55
N TYR A 24 -3.58 -2.37 2.21
CA TYR A 24 -3.12 -1.04 1.83
C TYR A 24 -1.58 -0.93 1.85
N VAL A 25 -0.91 -1.48 2.86
CA VAL A 25 0.57 -1.48 2.92
C VAL A 25 1.17 -2.37 1.82
N ILE A 26 0.62 -3.56 1.62
CA ILE A 26 1.16 -4.52 0.65
C ILE A 26 0.86 -4.07 -0.79
N SER A 27 -0.25 -3.38 -1.04
CA SER A 27 -0.66 -3.00 -2.40
C SER A 27 0.23 -1.96 -3.06
N ILE A 28 1.12 -1.30 -2.30
CA ILE A 28 2.03 -0.30 -2.87
C ILE A 28 3.03 -0.89 -3.88
N GLY A 29 3.47 -2.14 -3.66
CA GLY A 29 4.36 -2.83 -4.59
C GLY A 29 3.70 -3.04 -5.96
N PRO A 30 2.56 -3.74 -6.04
CA PRO A 30 1.78 -3.87 -7.27
C PRO A 30 1.37 -2.54 -7.88
N ALA A 31 1.02 -1.53 -7.07
CA ALA A 31 0.71 -0.20 -7.60
C ALA A 31 1.93 0.46 -8.24
N ALA A 32 3.12 0.31 -7.65
CA ALA A 32 4.36 0.80 -8.23
C ALA A 32 4.68 0.09 -9.56
N ALA A 33 4.46 -1.22 -9.66
CA ALA A 33 4.61 -1.97 -10.91
C ALA A 33 3.66 -1.50 -12.03
N ILE A 34 2.45 -1.03 -11.67
CA ILE A 34 1.51 -0.45 -12.65
C ILE A 34 1.96 0.94 -13.11
N VAL A 35 2.54 1.74 -12.20
CA VAL A 35 2.91 3.13 -12.47
C VAL A 35 4.25 3.25 -13.19
N TYR A 36 5.24 2.48 -12.79
CA TYR A 36 6.64 2.61 -13.21
C TYR A 36 7.08 1.48 -14.13
N ASP A 37 7.84 1.80 -15.18
CA ASP A 37 8.51 0.80 -16.01
C ASP A 37 9.85 0.42 -15.36
N PRO A 38 10.23 -0.87 -15.32
CA PRO A 38 11.56 -1.29 -14.84
C PRO A 38 12.74 -0.67 -15.60
N ASN A 39 12.54 -0.17 -16.83
CA ASN A 39 13.62 0.32 -17.70
C ASN A 39 13.64 1.84 -17.92
N GLY A 40 12.79 2.63 -17.25
CA GLY A 40 12.73 4.06 -17.56
C GLY A 40 11.62 4.85 -16.87
N PRO A 41 11.14 5.96 -17.49
CA PRO A 41 10.14 6.84 -16.89
C PRO A 41 8.81 6.12 -16.62
N PRO A 42 7.90 6.72 -15.83
CA PRO A 42 6.61 6.14 -15.50
C PRO A 42 5.88 5.64 -16.75
N ALA A 43 5.45 4.37 -16.74
CA ALA A 43 4.66 3.78 -17.82
C ALA A 43 3.29 4.48 -17.94
N ASN A 44 2.74 4.93 -16.80
CA ASN A 44 1.46 5.62 -16.71
C ASN A 44 1.60 6.90 -15.85
N PRO A 45 2.06 8.02 -16.43
CA PRO A 45 2.32 9.26 -15.69
C PRO A 45 1.06 9.82 -15.01
N GLU A 46 -0.12 9.65 -15.61
CA GLU A 46 -1.39 10.07 -14.98
C GLU A 46 -1.74 9.32 -13.69
N LEU A 47 -1.19 8.11 -13.50
CA LEU A 47 -1.40 7.32 -12.28
C LEU A 47 -0.36 7.61 -11.21
N GLU A 48 0.77 8.24 -11.56
CA GLU A 48 1.84 8.58 -10.64
C GLU A 48 1.36 9.56 -9.57
N GLU A 49 0.69 10.64 -9.97
CA GLU A 49 0.14 11.63 -9.03
C GLU A 49 -0.86 10.98 -8.06
N TRP A 50 -1.75 10.14 -8.59
CA TRP A 50 -2.73 9.41 -7.79
C TRP A 50 -2.07 8.44 -6.81
N ALA A 51 -1.08 7.68 -7.25
CA ALA A 51 -0.34 6.75 -6.40
C ALA A 51 0.42 7.50 -5.30
N HIS A 52 1.08 8.61 -5.63
CA HIS A 52 1.76 9.46 -4.64
C HIS A 52 0.80 10.02 -3.60
N LEU A 53 -0.37 10.50 -4.01
CA LEU A 53 -1.38 11.01 -3.08
C LEU A 53 -1.95 9.90 -2.20
N PHE A 54 -2.34 8.77 -2.80
CA PHE A 54 -2.97 7.66 -2.08
C PHE A 54 -2.02 6.99 -1.08
N TYR A 55 -0.74 6.86 -1.43
CA TYR A 55 0.30 6.27 -0.57
C TYR A 55 1.11 7.29 0.22
N SER A 56 0.74 8.58 0.19
CA SER A 56 1.44 9.65 0.91
C SER A 56 1.71 9.34 2.38
N PRO A 57 0.77 8.74 3.15
CA PRO A 57 1.06 8.34 4.53
C PRO A 57 2.20 7.33 4.66
N LEU A 58 2.28 6.33 3.76
CA LEU A 58 3.35 5.33 3.79
C LEU A 58 4.68 5.95 3.36
N ILE A 59 4.67 6.80 2.34
CA ILE A 59 5.84 7.53 1.87
C ILE A 59 6.41 8.39 3.00
N SER A 60 5.57 9.18 3.67
CA SER A 60 6.01 10.05 4.77
C SER A 60 6.59 9.26 5.95
N VAL A 61 5.99 8.12 6.30
CA VAL A 61 6.53 7.25 7.35
C VAL A 61 7.86 6.64 6.94
N ALA A 62 7.98 6.18 5.69
CA ALA A 62 9.23 5.63 5.17
C ALA A 62 10.36 6.70 5.18
N GLU A 63 10.09 7.91 4.70
CA GLU A 63 11.05 9.02 4.68
C GLU A 63 11.52 9.46 6.08
N SER A 64 10.69 9.25 7.11
CA SER A 64 11.06 9.57 8.49
C SER A 64 12.09 8.60 9.09
N ASN A 65 12.33 7.45 8.47
CA ASN A 65 13.20 6.40 9.00
C ASN A 65 13.95 5.67 7.87
N GLY A 66 15.28 5.83 7.83
CA GLY A 66 16.09 5.26 6.74
C GLY A 66 15.99 3.74 6.57
N SER A 67 15.69 2.96 7.62
CA SER A 67 15.45 1.52 7.48
C SER A 67 14.11 1.24 6.79
N LEU A 68 13.07 2.00 7.11
CA LEU A 68 11.77 1.89 6.44
C LEU A 68 11.86 2.38 5.00
N GLU A 69 12.57 3.48 4.74
CA GLU A 69 12.86 3.96 3.39
C GLU A 69 13.54 2.89 2.54
N PHE A 70 14.56 2.23 3.09
CA PHE A 70 15.25 1.14 2.40
C PHE A 70 14.32 -0.04 2.08
N LEU A 71 13.54 -0.50 3.05
CA LEU A 71 12.59 -1.60 2.86
C LEU A 71 11.51 -1.24 1.84
N PHE A 72 10.98 -0.03 1.92
CA PHE A 72 9.99 0.52 0.99
C PHE A 72 10.52 0.47 -0.44
N LYS A 73 11.71 1.03 -0.68
CA LYS A 73 12.34 1.06 -2.02
C LYS A 73 12.61 -0.34 -2.55
N LYS A 74 13.20 -1.21 -1.72
CA LYS A 74 13.50 -2.60 -2.11
C LYS A 74 12.25 -3.39 -2.45
N TYR A 75 11.16 -3.17 -1.72
CA TYR A 75 9.89 -3.82 -2.00
C TYR A 75 9.27 -3.33 -3.31
N THR A 76 9.24 -2.01 -3.55
CA THR A 76 8.70 -1.46 -4.79
C THR A 76 9.54 -1.84 -5.99
N GLU A 77 10.88 -1.79 -5.89
CA GLU A 77 11.81 -2.25 -6.94
C GLU A 77 11.57 -3.72 -7.29
N PHE A 78 11.49 -4.59 -6.28
CA PHE A 78 11.19 -6.00 -6.49
C PHE A 78 9.88 -6.19 -7.25
N CYS A 79 8.82 -5.46 -6.90
CA CYS A 79 7.56 -5.58 -7.59
C CYS A 79 7.62 -5.06 -9.04
N ILE A 80 8.24 -3.90 -9.28
CA ILE A 80 8.40 -3.33 -10.62
C ILE A 80 9.19 -4.28 -11.55
N GLU A 81 10.19 -4.97 -11.03
CA GLU A 81 11.00 -5.90 -11.83
C GLU A 81 10.29 -7.22 -12.17
N HIS A 82 9.27 -7.62 -11.40
CA HIS A 82 8.70 -8.97 -11.44
C HIS A 82 7.20 -9.02 -11.84
N PHE A 83 6.53 -7.88 -11.96
CA PHE A 83 5.12 -7.76 -12.36
C PHE A 83 4.98 -6.83 -13.55
#